data_AF-X1TMV6-F1
#
_entry.id   AF-X1TMV6-F1
#
_cell.length_a   1.000
_cell.length_b   1.000
_cell.length_c   1.000
_cell.angle_alpha   90.00
_cell.angle_beta   90.00
_cell.angle_gamma   90.00
#
_symmetry.space_group_name_H-M   'P 1'
#
loop_
_entity.id
_entity.type
_entity.pdbx_description
1 polymer ?
#
loop_
_entity_poly.entity_id
_entity_poly.type
_entity_poly.pdbx_seq_one_letter_code
_entity_poly.pdbx_strand_id
1 'polypeptide(L)' 'MRTRKELEAFEKTRAFYKEELKKEDLAGAERNSYLRALGVIEKHIEREKEYLALVQNI' A
#
# COMPACT_ATOMS: atom_id res chain seq x y z
N MET A 1 16.14 -9.28 5.89
CA MET A 1 16.13 -7.82 6.14
C MET A 1 15.37 -7.19 4.99
N ARG A 2 14.17 -6.65 5.21
CA ARG A 2 13.42 -5.99 4.14
C ARG A 2 14.06 -4.63 3.85
N THR A 3 14.20 -4.31 2.58
CA THR A 3 15.00 -3.16 2.12
C THR A 3 14.12 -1.97 1.79
N ARG A 4 14.65 -0.76 1.92
CA ARG A 4 13.97 0.51 1.53
C ARG A 4 13.31 0.45 0.13
N LYS A 5 13.87 -0.34 -0.78
CA LYS A 5 13.34 -0.57 -2.13
C LYS A 5 11.99 -1.29 -2.15
N GLU A 6 11.76 -2.23 -1.23
CA GLU A 6 10.49 -2.95 -1.13
C GLU A 6 9.37 -2.02 -0.64
N LEU A 7 9.65 -1.15 0.35
CA LEU A 7 8.70 -0.14 0.81
C LEU A 7 8.30 0.82 -0.33
N GLU A 8 9.26 1.24 -1.14
CA GLU A 8 9.02 2.07 -2.32
C GLU A 8 8.12 1.38 -3.36
N ALA A 9 8.30 0.07 -3.56
CA ALA A 9 7.44 -0.72 -4.44
C ALA A 9 6.00 -0.81 -3.92
N PHE A 10 5.82 -0.97 -2.60
CA PHE A 10 4.48 -0.94 -1.99
C PHE A 10 3.82 0.43 -2.10
N GLU A 11 4.55 1.53 -1.89
CA GLU A 11 4.01 2.89 -2.09
C GLU A 11 3.58 3.15 -3.54
N LYS A 12 4.35 2.66 -4.53
CA LYS A 12 3.95 2.72 -5.95
C LYS A 12 2.68 1.91 -6.22
N THR A 13 2.59 0.71 -5.66
CA THR A 13 1.42 -0.17 -5.80
C THR A 13 0.19 0.46 -5.14
N ARG A 14 0.36 1.10 -3.98
CA ARG A 14 -0.69 1.87 -3.30
C ARG A 14 -1.19 3.02 -4.18
N ALA A 15 -0.28 3.79 -4.77
CA ALA A 15 -0.64 4.89 -5.66
C ALA A 15 -1.44 4.39 -6.88
N PHE A 16 -1.00 3.28 -7.49
CA PHE A 16 -1.72 2.62 -8.59
C PHE A 16 -3.17 2.30 -8.22
N TYR A 17 -3.41 1.57 -7.12
CA TYR A 17 -4.77 1.21 -6.71
C TYR A 17 -5.64 2.44 -6.37
N LYS A 18 -5.05 3.52 -5.85
CA LYS A 18 -5.78 4.77 -5.61
C LYS A 18 -6.22 5.46 -6.90
N GLU A 19 -5.39 5.45 -7.94
CA GLU A 19 -5.77 5.99 -9.26
C GLU A 19 -6.82 5.11 -9.94
N GLU A 20 -6.68 3.78 -9.88
CA GLU A 20 -7.69 2.87 -10.41
C GLU A 20 -9.04 3.12 -9.76
N LEU A 21 -9.11 3.26 -8.43
CA LEU A 21 -10.36 3.51 -7.68
C LEU A 21 -11.07 4.83 -8.02
N LYS A 22 -10.42 5.76 -8.72
CA LYS A 22 -11.04 7.02 -9.21
C LYS A 22 -11.78 6.83 -10.53
N LYS A 23 -11.55 5.73 -11.26
CA LYS A 23 -12.23 5.47 -12.52
C LYS A 23 -13.73 5.27 -12.28
N GLU A 24 -14.54 6.01 -13.02
CA GLU A 24 -16.01 5.98 -12.90
C GLU A 24 -16.63 4.68 -13.43
N ASP A 25 -15.90 3.91 -14.24
CA ASP A 25 -16.37 2.68 -14.89
C ASP A 25 -16.18 1.41 -14.03
N LEU A 26 -15.60 1.54 -12.84
CA LEU A 26 -15.30 0.40 -11.97
C LEU A 26 -16.57 -0.28 -11.47
N ALA A 27 -16.73 -1.56 -11.79
CA ALA A 27 -17.83 -2.33 -11.26
C ALA A 27 -17.71 -2.45 -9.73
N GLY A 28 -18.85 -2.48 -9.01
CA GLY A 28 -18.86 -2.51 -7.55
C GLY A 28 -18.06 -3.67 -6.93
N ALA A 29 -18.01 -4.82 -7.62
CA ALA A 29 -17.20 -5.96 -7.20
C ALA A 29 -15.68 -5.71 -7.35
N GLU A 30 -15.26 -5.13 -8.47
CA GLU A 30 -13.86 -4.76 -8.72
C GLU A 30 -13.40 -3.67 -7.75
N ARG A 31 -14.25 -2.66 -7.51
CA ARG A 31 -14.01 -1.62 -6.51
C ARG A 31 -13.78 -2.20 -5.12
N ASN A 32 -14.62 -3.15 -4.70
CA ASN A 32 -14.45 -3.84 -3.42
C ASN A 32 -13.14 -4.65 -3.35
N SER A 33 -12.74 -5.29 -4.45
CA SER A 33 -11.47 -6.01 -4.52
C SER A 33 -10.28 -5.05 -4.35
N TYR A 34 -10.29 -3.92 -5.06
CA TYR A 34 -9.25 -2.89 -4.94
C TYR A 34 -9.18 -2.26 -3.56
N LEU A 35 -10.33 -1.97 -2.92
CA LEU A 35 -10.36 -1.47 -1.54
C LEU A 35 -9.73 -2.46 -0.56
N ARG A 36 -10.00 -3.77 -0.70
CA ARG A 36 -9.38 -4.81 0.14
C ARG A 36 -7.87 -4.88 -0.09
N ALA A 37 -7.42 -4.88 -1.35
CA ALA A 37 -6.01 -4.89 -1.70
C ALA A 37 -5.28 -3.66 -1.12
N LEU A 38 -5.89 -2.47 -1.24
CA LEU A 38 -5.35 -1.23 -0.70
C LEU A 38 -5.18 -1.30 0.82
N GLY A 39 -6.18 -1.82 1.56
CA GLY A 39 -6.10 -1.96 3.01
C GLY A 39 -4.98 -2.91 3.48
N VAL A 40 -4.69 -3.97 2.72
CA VAL A 40 -3.56 -4.87 3.02
C VAL A 40 -2.23 -4.16 2.82
N ILE A 41 -2.09 -3.42 1.71
CA ILE A 41 -0.86 -2.69 1.37
C ILE A 41 -0.60 -1.57 2.38
N GLU A 42 -1.62 -0.80 2.75
CA GLU A 42 -1.47 0.31 3.70
C GLU A 42 -1.04 -0.19 5.08
N LYS A 43 -1.65 -1.27 5.60
CA LYS A 43 -1.22 -1.91 6.85
C LYS A 43 0.21 -2.46 6.78
N HIS A 44 0.64 -2.91 5.60
CA HIS A 44 2.01 -3.37 5.41
C HIS A 44 3.01 -2.22 5.47
N ILE A 45 2.74 -1.14 4.71
CA ILE A 45 3.56 0.08 4.69
C ILE A 45 3.69 0.68 6.09
N GLU A 46 2.58 0.75 6.85
CA GLU A 46 2.57 1.28 8.21
C GLU A 46 3.51 0.50 9.13
N ARG A 47 3.37 -0.83 9.19
CA ARG A 47 4.25 -1.67 10.01
C ARG A 47 5.73 -1.58 9.63
N GLU A 48 6.04 -1.50 8.35
CA GLU A 48 7.43 -1.35 7.89
C GLU A 48 7.99 0.04 8.26
N LYS A 49 7.18 1.10 8.19
CA LYS A 49 7.58 2.43 8.63
C LYS A 49 7.81 2.48 10.15
N GLU A 50 6.93 1.87 10.93
CA GLU A 50 7.11 1.75 12.39
C GLU A 50 8.39 0.99 12.73
N TYR A 51 8.63 -0.15 12.06
CA TYR A 51 9.86 -0.92 12.24
C TYR A 51 11.11 -0.11 11.89
N LEU A 52 11.11 0.58 10.75
CA LEU A 52 12.23 1.43 10.36
C LEU A 52 12.44 2.58 11.36
N ALA A 53 11.38 3.19 11.86
CA ALA A 53 11.47 4.24 12.87
C ALA A 53 12.04 3.73 14.20
N LEU A 54 11.75 2.47 14.59
CA LEU A 54 12.31 1.85 15.78
C LEU A 54 13.79 1.47 15.59
N VAL A 55 14.14 0.93 14.42
CA VAL A 55 15.51 0.44 14.15
C VAL A 55 16.48 1.55 13.78
N GLN A 56 16.02 2.67 13.21
CA GLN A 56 16.87 3.83 12.90
C GLN A 56 17.03 4.82 14.07
N ASN A 57 16.27 4.67 15.15
CA ASN A 57 16.42 5.43 16.40
C ASN A 57 17.30 4.73 17.46
N ILE A 58 18.04 3.68 17.06
CA ILE A 58 19.07 2.97 17.84
C ILE A 58 20.39 3.07 17.07
#